data_AF-A0AA42TTI4-F1
#
_entry.id   AF-A0AA42TTI4-F1
#
_cell.length_a   1.000
_cell.length_b   1.000
_cell.length_c   1.000
_cell.angle_alpha   90.00
_cell.angle_beta   90.00
_cell.angle_gamma   90.00
#
_symmetry.space_group_name_H-M   'P 1'
#
loop_
_entity.id
_entity.type
_entity.pdbx_description
1 polymer ?
#
loop_
_entity_poly.entity_id
_entity_poly.type
_entity_poly.pdbx_seq_one_letter_code
_entity_poly.pdbx_strand_id
1 'polypeptide(L)'
;MNLAYQSEPWFAMLSNRVQQPGAVRAQVARQLGISAAALSQVLNGSGCYGDGTAKTDRIADKVVHTFGRYSCPHLTAESGGDDQVITAEQCRSYAHREAPTSSPREMQHWQACRQCKHRDASAPPVARPLKTRGSRKVIPISTAQEGSNASPL
;
A
#
# COMPACT_ATOMS: atom_id res chain seq x y z
N MET A 1 -12.57 -17.48 13.75
CA MET A 1 -13.16 -17.74 12.42
C MET A 1 -12.14 -17.31 11.38
N ASN A 2 -11.74 -18.20 10.48
CA ASN A 2 -10.86 -17.86 9.36
C ASN A 2 -11.73 -17.39 8.19
N LEU A 3 -11.54 -16.17 7.70
CA LEU A 3 -12.33 -15.61 6.61
C LEU A 3 -11.86 -16.21 5.28
N ALA A 4 -12.77 -16.47 4.34
CA ALA A 4 -12.43 -17.14 3.07
C ALA A 4 -11.23 -16.50 2.35
N TYR A 5 -11.20 -15.16 2.29
CA TYR A 5 -10.14 -14.42 1.61
C TYR A 5 -8.77 -14.51 2.31
N GLN A 6 -8.70 -14.86 3.59
CA GLN A 6 -7.41 -14.99 4.30
C GLN A 6 -6.62 -16.21 3.84
N SER A 7 -7.29 -17.17 3.20
CA SER A 7 -6.64 -18.31 2.54
C SER A 7 -6.13 -17.99 1.13
N GLU A 8 -6.47 -16.82 0.57
CA GLU A 8 -6.10 -16.48 -0.79
C GLU A 8 -4.62 -16.06 -0.91
N PRO A 9 -3.96 -16.35 -2.05
CA PRO A 9 -2.53 -16.05 -2.24
C PRO A 9 -2.15 -14.58 -2.05
N TRP A 10 -3.04 -13.66 -2.44
CA TRP A 10 -2.79 -12.22 -2.26
C TRP A 10 -2.76 -11.85 -0.77
N PHE A 11 -3.55 -12.49 0.08
CA PHE A 11 -3.56 -12.20 1.51
C PHE A 11 -2.27 -12.67 2.18
N ALA A 12 -1.73 -13.82 1.77
CA ALA A 12 -0.42 -14.28 2.20
C ALA A 12 0.68 -13.30 1.81
N MET A 13 0.65 -12.76 0.58
CA MET A 13 1.58 -11.74 0.12
C MET A 13 1.50 -10.45 0.95
N LEU A 14 0.28 -9.98 1.24
CA LEU A 14 0.06 -8.83 2.10
C LEU A 14 0.58 -9.07 3.53
N SER A 15 0.29 -10.25 4.08
CA SER A 15 0.72 -10.68 5.42
C SER A 15 2.23 -10.71 5.54
N ASN A 16 2.91 -11.31 4.56
CA ASN A 16 4.38 -11.33 4.50
C ASN A 16 4.94 -9.91 4.49
N ARG A 17 4.35 -8.99 3.71
CA ARG A 17 4.83 -7.60 3.64
C ARG A 17 4.67 -6.84 4.95
N VAL A 18 3.60 -7.07 5.72
CA VAL A 18 3.40 -6.41 7.01
C VAL A 18 4.19 -7.05 8.16
N GLN A 19 4.65 -8.29 8.00
CA GLN A 19 5.49 -9.00 8.96
C GLN A 19 6.99 -8.73 8.78
N GLN A 20 7.40 -8.12 7.67
CA GLN A 20 8.80 -7.76 7.45
C GLN A 20 9.31 -6.85 8.58
N PRO A 21 10.54 -7.07 9.08
CA PRO A 21 11.14 -6.20 10.10
C PRO A 21 11.13 -4.73 9.66
N GLY A 22 10.63 -3.84 10.52
CA GLY A 22 10.53 -2.41 10.23
C GLY A 22 9.33 -2.02 9.35
N ALA A 23 8.47 -2.95 8.93
CA ALA A 23 7.29 -2.63 8.15
C ALA A 23 6.25 -1.85 8.98
N VAL A 24 5.90 -0.65 8.52
CA VAL A 24 4.85 0.16 9.12
C VAL A 24 3.55 -0.03 8.35
N ARG A 25 2.48 -0.53 9.00
CA ARG A 25 1.17 -0.75 8.36
C ARG A 25 0.65 0.48 7.61
N ALA A 26 0.87 1.69 8.16
CA ALA A 26 0.50 2.92 7.49
C ALA A 26 1.25 3.15 6.17
N GLN A 27 2.53 2.79 6.08
CA GLN A 27 3.32 2.86 4.85
C GLN A 27 2.84 1.83 3.83
N VAL A 28 2.56 0.60 4.26
CA VAL A 28 1.99 -0.45 3.39
C VAL A 28 0.63 -0.01 2.83
N ALA A 29 -0.23 0.59 3.65
CA ALA A 29 -1.51 1.13 3.20
C ALA A 29 -1.33 2.25 2.14
N ARG A 30 -0.34 3.13 2.33
CA ARG A 30 0.02 4.17 1.34
C ARG A 30 0.51 3.55 0.03
N GLN A 31 1.35 2.52 0.08
CA GLN A 31 1.83 1.78 -1.10
C GLN A 31 0.70 1.09 -1.87
N LEU A 32 -0.38 0.69 -1.19
CA LEU A 32 -1.59 0.13 -1.82
C LEU A 32 -2.60 1.21 -2.26
N GLY A 33 -2.42 2.46 -1.82
CA GLY A 33 -3.40 3.54 -2.04
C GLY A 33 -4.73 3.32 -1.31
N ILE A 34 -4.71 2.69 -0.12
CA ILE A 34 -5.88 2.47 0.74
C ILE A 34 -5.68 3.16 2.09
N SER A 35 -6.76 3.27 2.89
CA SER A 35 -6.63 3.81 4.25
C SER A 35 -5.99 2.78 5.19
N ALA A 36 -5.22 3.26 6.17
CA ALA A 36 -4.66 2.40 7.21
C ALA A 36 -5.76 1.66 8.00
N ALA A 37 -6.92 2.28 8.18
CA ALA A 37 -8.09 1.65 8.79
C ALA A 37 -8.60 0.45 7.96
N ALA A 38 -8.74 0.61 6.64
CA ALA A 38 -9.16 -0.48 5.76
C ALA A 38 -8.13 -1.63 5.77
N LEU A 39 -6.84 -1.31 5.74
CA LEU A 39 -5.79 -2.33 5.87
C LEU A 39 -5.92 -3.10 7.19
N SER A 40 -6.09 -2.42 8.32
CA SER A 40 -6.26 -3.06 9.62
C SER A 40 -7.53 -3.92 9.69
N GLN A 41 -8.64 -3.49 9.09
CA GLN A 41 -9.88 -4.27 9.03
C GLN A 41 -9.70 -5.56 8.23
N VAL A 42 -8.99 -5.52 7.11
CA VAL A 42 -8.67 -6.72 6.31
C VAL A 42 -7.72 -7.65 7.07
N LEU A 43 -6.65 -7.13 7.66
CA LEU A 43 -5.67 -7.95 8.39
C LEU A 43 -6.28 -8.63 9.63
N ASN A 44 -7.13 -7.91 10.36
CA ASN A 44 -7.75 -8.41 11.58
C ASN A 44 -9.07 -9.16 11.32
N GLY A 45 -9.57 -9.16 10.08
CA GLY A 45 -10.88 -9.72 9.77
C GLY A 45 -12.03 -9.04 10.50
N SER A 46 -12.05 -7.71 10.56
CA SER A 46 -13.03 -6.92 11.32
C SER A 46 -13.81 -5.91 10.46
N GLY A 47 -14.89 -5.38 11.02
CA GLY A 47 -15.79 -4.46 10.33
C GLY A 47 -16.38 -5.08 9.06
N CYS A 48 -16.62 -4.26 8.03
CA CYS A 48 -17.30 -4.71 6.81
C CYS A 48 -16.61 -5.90 6.09
N TYR A 49 -15.30 -6.08 6.25
CA TYR A 49 -14.57 -7.22 5.68
C TYR A 49 -14.69 -8.49 6.54
N GLY A 50 -14.82 -8.34 7.86
CA GLY A 50 -15.11 -9.45 8.77
C GLY A 50 -16.55 -9.93 8.66
N ASP A 51 -17.49 -8.99 8.51
CA ASP A 51 -18.92 -9.24 8.42
C ASP A 51 -19.35 -9.75 7.02
N GLY A 52 -18.41 -9.84 6.07
CA GLY A 52 -18.69 -10.29 4.70
C GLY A 52 -19.50 -9.31 3.84
N THR A 53 -19.70 -8.07 4.31
CA THR A 53 -20.49 -7.04 3.61
C THR A 53 -19.67 -6.26 2.58
N ALA A 54 -18.35 -6.25 2.69
CA ALA A 54 -17.44 -5.62 1.74
C ALA A 54 -16.72 -6.64 0.85
N LYS A 55 -16.58 -6.31 -0.44
CA LYS A 55 -15.81 -7.10 -1.40
C LYS A 55 -14.30 -6.86 -1.26
N THR A 56 -13.51 -7.92 -1.35
CA THR A 56 -12.05 -7.88 -1.26
C THR A 56 -11.35 -7.78 -2.62
N ASP A 57 -12.06 -7.97 -3.73
CA ASP A 57 -11.50 -8.02 -5.10
C ASP A 57 -10.57 -6.83 -5.39
N ARG A 58 -11.02 -5.60 -5.10
CA ARG A 58 -10.22 -4.39 -5.33
C ARG A 58 -8.95 -4.32 -4.48
N ILE A 59 -8.97 -4.94 -3.30
CA ILE A 59 -7.80 -5.01 -2.41
C ILE A 59 -6.85 -6.08 -2.93
N ALA A 60 -7.38 -7.23 -3.35
CA ALA A 60 -6.61 -8.29 -3.98
C ALA A 60 -5.85 -7.75 -5.21
N ASP A 61 -6.53 -7.07 -6.13
CA ASP A 61 -5.91 -6.45 -7.31
C ASP A 61 -4.79 -5.48 -6.92
N LYS A 62 -5.05 -4.60 -5.94
CA LYS A 62 -4.03 -3.65 -5.46
C LYS A 62 -2.81 -4.36 -4.88
N VAL A 63 -3.00 -5.44 -4.13
CA VAL A 63 -1.91 -6.21 -3.53
C VAL A 63 -1.10 -6.89 -4.62
N VAL A 64 -1.75 -7.61 -5.54
CA VAL A 64 -1.10 -8.28 -6.67
C VAL A 64 -0.31 -7.29 -7.52
N HIS A 65 -0.88 -6.14 -7.83
CA HIS A 65 -0.24 -5.14 -8.68
C HIS A 65 0.80 -4.27 -7.98
N THR A 66 0.85 -4.28 -6.65
CA THR A 66 1.83 -3.51 -5.86
C THR A 66 2.99 -4.36 -5.35
N PHE A 67 2.71 -5.59 -4.92
CA PHE A 67 3.69 -6.49 -4.30
C PHE A 67 3.94 -7.78 -5.09
N GLY A 68 3.18 -8.02 -6.16
CA GLY A 68 3.36 -9.16 -7.02
C GLY A 68 4.59 -9.03 -7.94
N ARG A 69 4.62 -9.89 -8.95
CA ARG A 69 5.74 -10.01 -9.89
C ARG A 69 5.20 -10.03 -11.31
N TYR A 70 6.01 -9.55 -12.26
CA TYR A 70 5.70 -9.53 -13.68
C TYR A 70 6.85 -10.14 -14.47
N SER A 71 6.53 -10.94 -15.49
CA SER A 71 7.48 -11.28 -16.55
C SER A 71 7.70 -10.03 -17.41
N CYS A 72 8.95 -9.56 -17.47
CA CYS A 72 9.32 -8.39 -18.24
C CYS A 72 9.74 -8.82 -19.67
N PRO A 73 8.98 -8.47 -20.71
CA PRO A 73 9.29 -8.89 -22.08
C PRO A 73 10.61 -8.29 -22.58
N HIS A 74 10.94 -7.07 -22.17
CA HIS A 74 12.18 -6.40 -22.59
C HIS A 74 13.41 -7.05 -21.95
N LEU A 75 13.41 -7.26 -20.63
CA LEU A 75 14.52 -7.92 -19.95
C LEU A 75 14.68 -9.38 -20.39
N THR A 76 13.58 -10.08 -20.66
CA THR A 76 13.61 -11.45 -21.22
C THR A 76 14.32 -11.47 -22.57
N ALA A 77 14.05 -10.49 -23.44
CA ALA A 77 14.76 -10.36 -24.71
C ALA A 77 16.24 -10.00 -24.53
N GLU A 78 16.59 -9.15 -23.56
CA GLU A 78 17.98 -8.82 -23.24
C GLU A 78 18.76 -10.02 -22.67
N SER A 79 18.10 -10.90 -21.95
CA SER A 79 18.68 -12.13 -21.37
C SER A 79 18.75 -13.31 -22.35
N GLY A 80 18.59 -13.08 -23.65
CA GLY A 80 18.69 -14.15 -24.65
C GLY A 80 17.50 -15.13 -24.65
N GLY A 81 16.36 -14.75 -24.08
CA GLY A 81 15.13 -15.55 -24.05
C GLY A 81 14.77 -16.15 -22.70
N ASP A 82 15.63 -16.03 -21.68
CA ASP A 82 15.33 -16.50 -20.33
C ASP A 82 14.30 -15.60 -19.64
N ASP A 83 13.19 -16.17 -19.16
CA ASP A 83 12.08 -15.42 -18.55
C ASP A 83 12.54 -14.57 -17.35
N GLN A 84 12.51 -13.25 -17.53
CA GLN A 84 12.93 -12.30 -16.50
C GLN A 84 11.73 -11.81 -15.69
N VAL A 85 11.55 -12.40 -14.51
CA VAL A 85 10.49 -12.03 -13.58
C VAL A 85 10.99 -10.99 -12.57
N ILE A 86 10.45 -9.78 -12.68
CA ILE A 86 10.75 -8.64 -11.79
C ILE A 86 9.60 -8.34 -10.83
N THR A 87 9.89 -7.68 -9.71
CA THR A 87 8.83 -7.24 -8.80
C THR A 87 7.99 -6.12 -9.42
N ALA A 88 6.76 -5.97 -8.96
CA ALA A 88 5.90 -4.86 -9.34
C ALA A 88 6.54 -3.48 -9.06
N GLU A 89 7.32 -3.36 -7.99
CA GLU A 89 8.08 -2.15 -7.64
C GLU A 89 9.18 -1.86 -8.66
N GLN A 90 9.96 -2.88 -9.07
CA GLN A 90 10.97 -2.74 -10.13
C GLN A 90 10.31 -2.38 -11.47
N CYS A 91 9.23 -3.08 -11.84
CA CYS A 91 8.47 -2.79 -13.05
C CYS A 91 8.00 -1.33 -13.06
N ARG A 92 7.46 -0.84 -11.93
CA ARG A 92 7.06 0.55 -11.76
C ARG A 92 8.23 1.52 -11.95
N SER A 93 9.40 1.23 -11.37
CA SER A 93 10.59 2.08 -11.53
C SER A 93 11.07 2.17 -12.98
N TYR A 94 10.96 1.09 -13.77
CA TYR A 94 11.32 1.13 -15.19
C TYR A 94 10.23 1.78 -16.05
N ALA A 95 8.96 1.50 -15.76
CA ALA A 95 7.86 1.93 -16.62
C ALA A 95 7.45 3.39 -16.43
N HIS A 96 7.64 3.94 -15.22
CA HIS A 96 7.19 5.27 -14.83
C HIS A 96 8.34 6.25 -14.53
N ARG A 97 9.58 5.90 -14.88
CA ARG A 97 10.71 6.85 -14.83
C ARG A 97 10.64 7.91 -15.94
N GLU A 98 11.34 9.00 -15.69
CA GLU A 98 11.62 10.01 -16.71
C GLU A 98 12.50 9.43 -17.83
N ALA A 99 12.48 10.08 -19.00
CA ALA A 99 13.26 9.64 -20.14
C ALA A 99 14.76 9.70 -19.81
N PRO A 100 15.48 8.56 -19.87
CA PRO A 100 16.91 8.54 -19.57
C PRO A 100 17.69 9.26 -20.68
N THR A 101 18.70 10.05 -20.30
CA THR A 101 19.52 10.83 -21.23
C THR A 101 20.95 10.28 -21.40
N SER A 102 21.38 9.39 -20.49
CA SER A 102 22.79 8.98 -20.37
C SER A 102 23.15 7.66 -21.05
N SER A 103 22.17 6.82 -21.41
CA SER A 103 22.42 5.48 -21.94
C SER A 103 21.43 5.06 -23.03
N PRO A 104 21.90 4.64 -24.22
CA PRO A 104 21.03 4.09 -25.27
C PRO A 104 20.25 2.86 -24.82
N ARG A 105 20.86 1.98 -24.01
CA ARG A 105 20.19 0.78 -23.48
C ARG A 105 19.02 1.14 -22.58
N GLU A 106 19.22 2.13 -21.71
CA GLU A 106 18.14 2.61 -20.86
C GLU A 106 17.02 3.29 -21.66
N MET A 107 17.39 4.01 -22.72
CA MET A 107 16.42 4.62 -23.63
C MET A 107 15.55 3.56 -24.31
N GLN A 108 16.14 2.46 -24.76
CA GLN A 108 15.41 1.32 -25.35
C GLN A 108 14.45 0.70 -24.34
N HIS A 109 14.90 0.44 -23.11
CA HIS A 109 14.03 -0.09 -22.06
C HIS A 109 12.86 0.86 -21.78
N TRP A 110 13.12 2.17 -21.68
CA TRP A 110 12.06 3.16 -21.47
C TRP A 110 11.04 3.17 -22.63
N GLN A 111 11.48 3.09 -23.89
CA GLN A 111 10.59 3.02 -25.05
C GLN A 111 9.77 1.73 -25.06
N ALA A 112 10.37 0.59 -24.71
CA ALA A 112 9.68 -0.68 -24.59
C ALA A 112 8.60 -0.64 -23.50
N CYS A 113 8.91 -0.05 -22.34
CA CYS A 113 7.94 0.11 -21.25
C CYS A 113 6.72 0.97 -21.63
N ARG A 114 6.85 1.93 -22.55
CA ARG A 114 5.71 2.74 -23.01
C ARG A 114 4.68 1.95 -23.83
N GLN A 115 5.09 0.83 -24.40
CA GLN A 115 4.25 -0.07 -25.20
C GLN A 115 3.90 -1.37 -24.45
N CYS A 116 4.37 -1.51 -23.21
CA CYS A 116 4.21 -2.73 -22.42
C CYS A 116 2.81 -2.84 -21.80
N LYS A 117 2.17 -4.01 -21.96
CA LYS A 117 0.86 -4.32 -21.34
C LYS A 117 0.83 -4.20 -19.82
N HIS A 118 1.98 -4.30 -19.15
CA HIS A 118 2.08 -4.24 -17.70
C HIS A 118 2.16 -2.81 -17.15
N ARG A 119 2.38 -1.79 -18.00
CA ARG A 119 2.62 -0.40 -17.59
C ARG A 119 1.51 0.17 -16.71
N ASP A 120 0.26 -0.01 -17.13
CA ASP A 120 -0.90 0.54 -16.43
C ASP A 120 -1.16 -0.21 -15.12
N ALA A 121 -1.01 -1.53 -15.15
CA ALA A 121 -1.14 -2.38 -13.97
C ALA A 121 -0.06 -2.07 -12.92
N SER A 122 1.17 -1.77 -13.33
CA SER A 122 2.27 -1.42 -12.42
C SER A 122 2.26 0.04 -11.97
N ALA A 123 1.27 0.84 -12.39
CA ALA A 123 1.23 2.27 -12.10
C ALA A 123 1.32 2.54 -10.58
N PRO A 124 2.01 3.61 -10.16
CA PRO A 124 1.97 4.04 -8.77
C PRO A 124 0.52 4.30 -8.36
N PRO A 125 0.12 3.87 -7.15
CA PRO A 125 -1.21 4.21 -6.65
C PRO A 125 -1.35 5.73 -6.61
N VAL A 126 -2.44 6.25 -7.16
CA VAL A 126 -2.77 7.67 -7.01
C VAL A 126 -2.85 7.98 -5.52
N ALA A 127 -2.00 8.87 -5.03
CA ALA A 127 -1.96 9.23 -3.63
C ALA A 127 -3.34 9.78 -3.24
N ARG A 128 -4.03 9.08 -2.34
CA ARG A 128 -5.28 9.61 -1.79
C ARG A 128 -4.93 10.87 -0.98
N PRO A 129 -5.61 12.01 -1.20
CA PRO A 129 -5.36 13.21 -0.40
C PRO A 129 -5.57 12.87 1.08
N LEU A 130 -4.61 13.27 1.91
CA LEU A 130 -4.72 13.08 3.36
C LEU A 130 -5.87 13.95 3.86
N LYS A 131 -6.95 13.31 4.32
CA LYS A 131 -8.04 14.02 4.99
C LYS A 131 -7.57 14.33 6.41
N THR A 132 -6.91 15.48 6.59
CA THR A 132 -6.50 15.95 7.92
C THR A 132 -7.77 16.12 8.75
N ARG A 133 -7.87 15.37 9.85
CA ARG A 133 -8.90 15.68 10.85
C ARG A 133 -8.45 17.00 11.46
N GLY A 134 -9.34 18.01 11.45
CA GLY A 134 -9.05 19.32 12.03
C GLY A 134 -8.48 19.20 13.44
N SER A 135 -7.76 20.23 13.88
CA SER A 135 -7.13 20.26 15.20
C SER A 135 -8.10 19.77 16.28
N ARG A 136 -7.72 18.68 16.95
CA ARG A 136 -8.45 18.17 18.11
C ARG A 136 -8.50 19.32 19.11
N LYS A 137 -9.70 19.87 19.38
CA LYS A 137 -9.88 20.90 20.41
C LYS A 137 -9.31 20.32 21.71
N VAL A 138 -8.21 20.89 22.18
CA VAL A 138 -7.63 20.57 23.49
C VAL A 138 -8.63 21.13 24.50
N ILE A 139 -9.29 20.25 25.25
CA ILE A 139 -10.16 20.66 26.34
C ILE A 139 -9.24 20.89 27.55
N PRO A 140 -9.10 22.12 28.06
CA PRO A 140 -8.31 22.36 29.25
C PRO A 140 -8.98 21.71 30.47
N ILE A 141 -8.19 21.01 31.28
CA ILE A 141 -8.63 20.48 32.56
C ILE A 141 -8.59 21.65 33.56
N SER A 142 -9.74 22.16 33.97
CA SER A 142 -9.82 23.14 35.05
C SER A 142 -9.68 22.44 36.41
N THR A 143 -8.58 22.72 37.12
CA THR A 143 -8.37 22.34 38.51
C THR A 143 -9.31 23.16 39.40
N ALA A 144 -10.21 22.48 40.13
CA ALA A 144 -11.11 23.10 41.09
C ALA A 144 -10.33 23.62 42.32
N GLN A 145 -10.60 24.87 42.70
CA GLN A 145 -10.09 25.52 43.91
C GLN A 145 -10.57 24.78 45.18
N GLU A 146 -9.63 24.51 46.09
CA GLU A 146 -9.90 24.19 47.49
C GLU A 146 -10.65 25.34 48.17
N GLY A 147 -11.88 25.09 48.58
CA GLY A 147 -12.68 25.98 49.39
C GLY A 147 -12.25 25.92 50.85
N SER A 148 -11.80 27.06 51.36
CA SER A 148 -11.65 27.37 52.78
C SER A 148 -12.93 27.05 53.56
N ASN A 149 -12.82 26.32 54.67
CA ASN A 149 -13.87 26.26 55.69
C ASN A 149 -13.31 26.85 56.99
N ALA A 150 -13.74 28.08 57.30
CA ALA A 150 -13.64 28.66 58.62
C ALA A 150 -14.92 28.31 59.39
N SER A 151 -14.80 27.66 60.55
CA SER A 151 -15.91 27.45 61.50
C SER A 151 -15.76 28.43 62.68
N PRO A 152 -16.84 29.09 63.13
CA PRO A 152 -16.80 29.95 64.31
C PRO A 152 -17.16 29.17 65.59
N LEU A 153 -16.55 29.58 66.70
CA LEU A 153 -17.10 29.49 68.05
C LEU A 153 -16.86 30.83 68.76
#